data_AF-C1N4H5-F1
#
_entry.id   AF-C1N4H5-F1
#
_cell.length_a   1.000
_cell.length_b   1.000
_cell.length_c   1.000
_cell.angle_alpha   90.00
_cell.angle_beta   90.00
_cell.angle_gamma   90.00
#
_symmetry.space_group_name_H-M   'P 1'
#
loop_
_entity.id
_entity.type
_entity.pdbx_description
1 polymer ?
#
loop_
_entity_poly.entity_id
_entity_poly.type
_entity_poly.pdbx_seq_one_letter_code
_entity_poly.pdbx_strand_id
1 'polypeptide(L)'
;MARGFVTDAARAFRERRGEDGEGGEGGDDGGRAMIRVRGFPPTAGDAFVAALTRPDDDADDDADAREPCVAAAKDATHGVDVVVVAGRAYVSMWSATAPCEAEAGDDADFASAASTRDDDAPGPPSPPPPGVATLRDLIYHCESIKTRREREAPPCRAFYKLQEACLRARVTVERDWRCVDVGASPGGWTHYIARRLDAERGGVVYAIDPGAIAIDGAGASLPACVTHLAMRAEDASDAVDDDLRRRFGSVGRGDGSGDGSAGANIRLLVCDANAPPRDVVEILLSLTGKLATDEKGATLVTTFKNFCRGYGEWERQIEEAVASLEARGFRDPRLFHLFSNCAQEKTLVMRYPRAGVST
;
A
#
# COMPACT_ATOMS: atom_id res chain seq x y z
N MET A 1 7.03 -29.12 1.96
CA MET A 1 7.81 -28.73 0.76
C MET A 1 8.80 -27.60 1.04
N ALA A 2 8.38 -26.42 1.54
CA ALA A 2 9.30 -25.29 1.79
C ALA A 2 10.51 -25.61 2.70
N ARG A 3 10.35 -26.47 3.71
CA ARG A 3 11.45 -26.89 4.61
C ARG A 3 12.61 -27.61 3.91
N GLY A 4 12.36 -28.37 2.85
CA GLY A 4 13.41 -29.10 2.13
C GLY A 4 14.35 -28.13 1.41
N PHE A 5 13.77 -27.26 0.59
CA PHE A 5 14.52 -26.25 -0.17
C PHE A 5 15.34 -25.29 0.69
N VAL A 6 14.82 -24.92 1.86
CA VAL A 6 15.53 -24.04 2.81
C VAL A 6 16.70 -24.78 3.47
N THR A 7 16.56 -26.07 3.73
CA THR A 7 17.64 -26.90 4.31
C THR A 7 18.78 -27.09 3.31
N ASP A 8 18.45 -27.38 2.04
CA ASP A 8 19.47 -27.53 0.98
C ASP A 8 20.20 -26.22 0.70
N ALA A 9 19.49 -25.08 0.76
CA ALA A 9 20.11 -23.78 0.60
C ALA A 9 21.03 -23.41 1.79
N ALA A 10 20.67 -23.80 3.02
CA ALA A 10 21.53 -23.63 4.19
C ALA A 10 22.78 -24.53 4.12
N ARG A 11 22.65 -25.76 3.59
CA ARG A 11 23.79 -26.66 3.35
C ARG A 11 24.75 -26.08 2.30
N ALA A 12 24.25 -25.67 1.15
CA ALA A 12 25.05 -25.04 0.10
C ALA A 12 25.74 -23.75 0.59
N PHE A 13 25.12 -23.03 1.51
CA PHE A 13 25.71 -21.86 2.17
C PHE A 13 26.89 -22.23 3.08
N ARG A 14 26.80 -23.34 3.85
CA ARG A 14 27.92 -23.85 4.67
C ARG A 14 29.10 -24.30 3.80
N GLU A 15 28.81 -25.02 2.72
CA GLU A 15 29.82 -25.58 1.80
C GLU A 15 30.65 -24.45 1.15
N ARG A 16 30.01 -23.40 0.64
CA ARG A 16 30.72 -22.25 0.02
C ARG A 16 31.63 -21.50 0.99
N ARG A 17 31.26 -21.43 2.27
CA ARG A 17 32.11 -20.80 3.30
C ARG A 17 33.37 -21.62 3.61
N GLY A 18 33.32 -22.94 3.41
CA GLY A 18 34.48 -23.81 3.57
C GLY A 18 35.53 -23.61 2.47
N GLU A 19 35.09 -23.32 1.24
CA GLU A 19 35.96 -23.13 0.08
C GLU A 19 36.73 -21.79 0.10
N ASP A 20 36.15 -20.74 0.66
CA ASP A 20 36.79 -19.41 0.77
C ASP A 20 37.83 -19.32 1.92
N GLY A 21 38.00 -20.38 2.73
CA GLY A 21 38.84 -20.39 3.92
C GLY A 21 40.25 -20.98 3.77
N GLU A 22 40.61 -21.55 2.61
CA GLU A 22 41.91 -22.25 2.43
C GLU A 22 42.97 -21.45 1.64
N GLY A 23 42.74 -20.17 1.34
CA GLY A 23 43.66 -19.39 0.50
C GLY A 23 43.98 -18.01 1.07
N GLY A 24 44.82 -17.93 2.11
CA GLY A 24 45.32 -16.63 2.59
C GLY A 24 46.22 -16.70 3.81
N GLU A 25 47.50 -16.98 3.60
CA GLU A 25 48.54 -16.60 4.57
C GLU A 25 48.62 -15.06 4.60
N GLY A 26 47.93 -14.45 5.57
CA GLY A 26 47.97 -13.02 5.78
C GLY A 26 47.20 -12.67 7.05
N GLY A 27 47.93 -12.42 8.13
CA GLY A 27 47.36 -12.09 9.43
C GLY A 27 46.52 -10.81 9.38
N ASP A 28 45.22 -11.00 9.57
CA ASP A 28 44.33 -10.01 10.18
C ASP A 28 43.41 -10.79 11.11
N ASP A 29 43.18 -10.28 12.31
CA ASP A 29 42.45 -10.97 13.38
C ASP A 29 41.04 -11.33 12.87
N GLY A 30 40.84 -12.62 12.57
CA GLY A 30 39.65 -13.16 11.91
C GLY A 30 38.40 -13.06 12.79
N GLY A 31 37.81 -11.88 12.87
CA GLY A 31 36.56 -11.63 13.58
C GLY A 31 35.46 -12.55 13.06
N ARG A 32 34.88 -13.36 13.95
CA ARG A 32 33.82 -14.32 13.62
C ARG A 32 32.66 -13.61 12.91
N ALA A 33 32.30 -14.06 11.71
CA ALA A 33 31.19 -13.48 10.96
C ALA A 33 29.86 -13.63 11.74
N MET A 34 29.30 -12.50 12.13
CA MET A 34 28.00 -12.37 12.81
C MET A 34 26.92 -12.16 11.76
N ILE A 35 25.93 -13.05 11.70
CA ILE A 35 24.97 -13.14 10.59
C ILE A 35 23.56 -12.79 11.06
N ARG A 36 22.88 -11.88 10.36
CA ARG A 36 21.44 -11.66 10.52
C ARG A 36 20.68 -12.33 9.39
N VAL A 37 19.76 -13.23 9.71
CA VAL A 37 18.86 -13.86 8.72
C VAL A 37 17.54 -13.10 8.64
N ARG A 38 17.07 -12.82 7.41
CA ARG A 38 15.74 -12.27 7.12
C ARG A 38 15.01 -13.21 6.17
N GLY A 39 13.78 -13.57 6.49
CA GLY A 39 12.98 -14.53 5.73
C GLY A 39 11.72 -13.95 5.12
N PHE A 40 11.41 -14.31 3.88
CA PHE A 40 10.08 -14.13 3.29
C PHE A 40 9.56 -15.45 2.68
N PRO A 41 8.44 -16.01 3.17
CA PRO A 41 7.70 -15.60 4.36
C PRO A 41 8.58 -15.70 5.64
N PRO A 42 8.20 -15.06 6.76
CA PRO A 42 9.03 -15.05 7.99
C PRO A 42 9.48 -16.45 8.45
N THR A 43 8.61 -17.45 8.27
CA THR A 43 8.89 -18.87 8.57
C THR A 43 10.04 -19.47 7.76
N ALA A 44 10.40 -18.88 6.62
CA ALA A 44 11.58 -19.27 5.85
C ALA A 44 12.88 -18.86 6.55
N GLY A 45 12.88 -17.71 7.23
CA GLY A 45 14.02 -17.24 8.02
C GLY A 45 14.25 -18.13 9.23
N ASP A 46 13.19 -18.47 9.97
CA ASP A 46 13.25 -19.38 11.10
C ASP A 46 13.74 -20.78 10.69
N ALA A 47 13.25 -21.27 9.54
CA ALA A 47 13.68 -22.57 9.00
C ALA A 47 15.14 -22.55 8.55
N PHE A 48 15.63 -21.43 8.01
CA PHE A 48 17.01 -21.28 7.59
C PHE A 48 17.96 -21.18 8.78
N VAL A 49 17.60 -20.41 9.81
CA VAL A 49 18.33 -20.38 11.09
C VAL A 49 18.40 -21.75 11.72
N ALA A 50 17.27 -22.47 11.81
CA ALA A 50 17.25 -23.82 12.35
C ALA A 50 18.09 -24.80 11.53
N ALA A 51 18.13 -24.64 10.20
CA ALA A 51 18.98 -25.44 9.33
C ALA A 51 20.46 -25.09 9.48
N LEU A 52 20.80 -23.83 9.77
CA LEU A 52 22.16 -23.36 10.03
C LEU A 52 22.71 -23.85 11.37
N THR A 53 21.87 -24.05 12.39
CA THR A 53 22.27 -24.47 13.75
C THR A 53 22.17 -25.98 13.99
N ARG A 54 21.84 -26.78 12.96
CA ARG A 54 21.82 -28.25 13.10
C ARG A 54 23.24 -28.81 13.06
N PRO A 55 23.65 -29.66 14.03
CA PRO A 55 24.89 -30.41 13.91
C PRO A 55 24.80 -31.31 12.66
N ASP A 56 25.88 -31.38 11.89
CA ASP A 56 25.97 -32.32 10.77
C ASP A 56 26.15 -33.72 11.37
N ASP A 57 25.28 -34.67 10.99
CA ASP A 57 25.31 -36.06 11.50
C ASP A 57 26.60 -36.82 11.09
N ASP A 58 27.43 -36.24 10.21
CA ASP A 58 28.67 -36.81 9.67
C ASP A 58 29.95 -35.99 10.02
N ALA A 59 29.88 -35.03 10.96
CA ALA A 59 31.04 -34.24 11.35
C ALA A 59 31.81 -34.90 12.51
N ASP A 60 33.08 -35.25 12.26
CA ASP A 60 34.05 -35.64 13.29
C ASP A 60 34.05 -34.61 14.45
N ASP A 61 34.25 -35.11 15.67
CA ASP A 61 34.12 -34.46 17.00
C ASP A 61 34.93 -33.16 17.23
N ASP A 62 35.51 -32.53 16.21
CA ASP A 62 36.18 -31.21 16.26
C ASP A 62 35.29 -30.07 15.71
N ALA A 63 33.98 -30.15 15.95
CA ALA A 63 32.96 -29.25 15.38
C ALA A 63 32.75 -27.91 16.11
N ASP A 64 33.55 -27.59 17.14
CA ASP A 64 33.39 -26.34 17.91
C ASP A 64 33.76 -25.06 17.11
N ALA A 65 34.30 -25.19 15.90
CA ALA A 65 34.81 -24.07 15.10
C ALA A 65 33.85 -23.52 14.02
N ARG A 66 32.66 -24.12 13.77
CA ARG A 66 31.86 -23.79 12.57
C ARG A 66 30.40 -23.40 12.78
N GLU A 67 29.96 -23.13 14.01
CA GLU A 67 28.59 -22.65 14.22
C GLU A 67 28.40 -21.19 13.73
N PRO A 68 27.36 -20.90 12.92
CA PRO A 68 27.03 -19.53 12.54
C PRO A 68 26.44 -18.77 13.73
N CYS A 69 27.11 -17.69 14.16
CA CYS A 69 26.58 -16.78 15.17
C CYS A 69 25.43 -15.96 14.57
N VAL A 70 24.19 -16.38 14.83
CA VAL A 70 23.03 -15.55 14.52
C VAL A 70 23.03 -14.34 15.44
N ALA A 71 23.09 -13.14 14.86
CA ALA A 71 23.28 -11.89 15.57
C ALA A 71 22.06 -10.99 15.50
N ALA A 72 21.87 -10.17 16.54
CA ALA A 72 20.95 -9.05 16.47
C ALA A 72 21.41 -8.04 15.40
N ALA A 73 20.48 -7.24 14.90
CA ALA A 73 20.72 -6.31 13.79
C ALA A 73 21.94 -5.39 13.95
N LYS A 74 22.20 -4.94 15.18
CA LYS A 74 23.27 -4.01 15.53
C LYS A 74 24.65 -4.66 15.62
N ASP A 75 24.69 -5.99 15.75
CA ASP A 75 25.92 -6.77 15.97
C ASP A 75 26.27 -7.62 14.74
N ALA A 76 25.47 -7.52 13.66
CA ALA A 76 25.62 -8.31 12.46
C ALA A 76 26.64 -7.67 11.50
N THR A 77 27.64 -8.46 11.12
CA THR A 77 28.62 -8.11 10.07
C THR A 77 28.10 -8.41 8.66
N HIS A 78 27.16 -9.35 8.54
CA HIS A 78 26.59 -9.81 7.28
C HIS A 78 25.08 -10.03 7.39
N GLY A 79 24.35 -9.69 6.34
CA GLY A 79 22.93 -10.00 6.18
C GLY A 79 22.72 -11.17 5.23
N VAL A 80 21.81 -12.09 5.58
CA VAL A 80 21.37 -13.19 4.71
C VAL A 80 19.87 -13.08 4.51
N ASP A 81 19.45 -12.97 3.25
CA ASP A 81 18.05 -12.92 2.84
C ASP A 81 17.63 -14.27 2.28
N VAL A 82 16.52 -14.81 2.79
CA VAL A 82 15.96 -16.11 2.41
C VAL A 82 14.54 -15.88 1.90
N VAL A 83 14.36 -15.98 0.59
CA VAL A 83 13.07 -15.72 -0.07
C VAL A 83 12.55 -17.00 -0.68
N VAL A 84 11.37 -17.46 -0.23
CA VAL A 84 10.69 -18.63 -0.77
C VAL A 84 9.50 -18.18 -1.62
N VAL A 85 9.62 -18.35 -2.93
CA VAL A 85 8.58 -17.99 -3.90
C VAL A 85 8.45 -19.10 -4.93
N ALA A 86 7.21 -19.47 -5.27
CA ALA A 86 6.90 -20.48 -6.29
C ALA A 86 7.62 -21.83 -6.08
N GLY A 87 7.73 -22.27 -4.82
CA GLY A 87 8.37 -23.54 -4.48
C GLY A 87 9.90 -23.56 -4.61
N ARG A 88 10.54 -22.38 -4.72
CA ARG A 88 12.01 -22.23 -4.76
C ARG A 88 12.49 -21.35 -3.61
N ALA A 89 13.66 -21.64 -3.07
CA ALA A 89 14.33 -20.81 -2.08
C ALA A 89 15.49 -20.04 -2.76
N TYR A 90 15.51 -18.72 -2.57
CA TYR A 90 16.58 -17.83 -3.00
C TYR A 90 17.32 -17.35 -1.76
N VAL A 91 18.65 -17.47 -1.77
CA VAL A 91 19.51 -17.04 -0.67
C VAL A 91 20.52 -16.04 -1.21
N SER A 92 20.56 -14.85 -0.62
CA SER A 92 21.57 -13.84 -0.91
C SER A 92 22.26 -13.37 0.36
N MET A 93 23.56 -13.13 0.28
CA MET A 93 24.37 -12.61 1.37
C MET A 93 24.97 -11.27 0.99
N TRP A 94 25.04 -10.35 1.93
CA TRP A 94 25.65 -9.04 1.75
C TRP A 94 26.41 -8.61 3.00
N SER A 95 27.49 -7.87 2.82
CA SER A 95 28.25 -7.28 3.93
C SER A 95 27.47 -6.09 4.48
N ALA A 96 27.30 -6.06 5.81
CA ALA A 96 26.66 -4.93 6.50
C ALA A 96 27.59 -3.72 6.66
N THR A 97 28.87 -3.84 6.25
CA THR A 97 29.91 -2.81 6.40
C THR A 97 30.39 -2.18 5.09
N ALA A 98 29.87 -2.60 3.93
CA ALA A 98 30.30 -2.06 2.63
C ALA A 98 29.78 -0.61 2.40
N PRO A 99 30.63 0.34 1.98
CA PRO A 99 30.21 1.68 1.57
C PRO A 99 29.29 1.62 0.35
N CYS A 100 28.27 2.47 0.35
CA CYS A 100 27.29 2.59 -0.72
C CYS A 100 27.79 3.61 -1.75
N GLU A 101 28.59 3.21 -2.73
CA GLU A 101 28.99 4.03 -3.89
C GLU A 101 29.12 3.11 -5.13
N ALA A 102 28.76 3.49 -6.36
CA ALA A 102 28.73 4.79 -6.98
C ALA A 102 27.52 5.00 -7.92
N GLU A 103 27.15 6.28 -8.05
CA GLU A 103 26.18 6.84 -8.99
C GLU A 103 26.50 6.43 -10.44
N ALA A 104 25.53 5.87 -11.16
CA ALA A 104 25.66 5.53 -12.57
C ALA A 104 24.58 6.23 -13.41
N GLY A 105 24.99 7.31 -14.06
CA GLY A 105 24.63 7.70 -15.42
C GLY A 105 23.15 7.98 -15.73
N ASP A 106 22.83 9.27 -15.82
CA ASP A 106 21.71 9.80 -16.62
C ASP A 106 21.75 9.26 -18.05
N ASP A 107 20.62 8.73 -18.53
CA ASP A 107 20.07 8.92 -19.89
C ASP A 107 18.91 7.93 -20.14
N ALA A 108 17.66 8.43 -20.18
CA ALA A 108 16.61 7.96 -21.10
C ALA A 108 15.30 8.78 -20.94
N ASP A 109 15.03 9.59 -21.96
CA ASP A 109 13.75 10.25 -22.23
C ASP A 109 12.57 9.26 -22.31
N PHE A 110 11.49 9.54 -21.56
CA PHE A 110 10.13 9.27 -22.03
C PHE A 110 9.13 10.30 -21.50
N ALA A 111 8.37 10.87 -22.43
CA ALA A 111 7.63 12.10 -22.28
C ALA A 111 6.37 12.04 -21.39
N SER A 112 6.22 13.12 -20.62
CA SER A 112 5.03 13.83 -20.14
C SER A 112 3.77 13.05 -19.70
N ALA A 113 3.59 12.95 -18.39
CA ALA A 113 2.27 13.09 -17.76
C ALA A 113 2.39 14.13 -16.63
N ALA A 114 1.84 15.32 -16.85
CA ALA A 114 1.98 16.44 -15.94
C ALA A 114 1.02 16.35 -14.75
N SER A 115 1.60 16.66 -13.58
CA SER A 115 0.99 17.22 -12.36
C SER A 115 0.22 16.27 -11.43
N THR A 116 0.87 15.91 -10.32
CA THR A 116 0.44 16.28 -8.95
C THR A 116 1.57 16.04 -7.92
N ARG A 117 2.05 17.12 -7.27
CA ARG A 117 2.72 17.32 -5.94
C ARG A 117 3.49 16.20 -5.17
N ASP A 118 3.60 14.97 -5.65
CA ASP A 118 4.54 13.95 -5.19
C ASP A 118 5.91 14.05 -5.91
N ASP A 119 6.04 14.89 -6.94
CA ASP A 119 7.19 14.92 -7.87
C ASP A 119 8.40 15.76 -7.45
N ASP A 120 8.35 16.58 -6.39
CA ASP A 120 9.53 17.37 -5.99
C ASP A 120 10.58 16.53 -5.22
N ALA A 121 10.21 15.30 -4.84
CA ALA A 121 11.16 14.29 -4.38
C ALA A 121 11.24 13.21 -5.46
N PRO A 122 12.43 12.88 -6.01
CA PRO A 122 12.55 11.77 -6.94
C PRO A 122 11.95 10.52 -6.28
N GLY A 123 10.99 9.89 -6.96
CA GLY A 123 10.39 8.65 -6.51
C GLY A 123 11.47 7.58 -6.26
N PRO A 124 11.18 6.52 -5.49
CA PRO A 124 12.13 5.42 -5.38
C PRO A 124 12.48 4.94 -6.80
N PRO A 125 13.76 4.69 -7.10
CA PRO A 125 14.15 4.23 -8.42
C PRO A 125 13.31 3.00 -8.75
N SER A 126 12.68 3.04 -9.94
CA SER A 126 11.95 1.87 -10.42
C SER A 126 12.95 0.73 -10.56
N PRO A 127 12.62 -0.49 -10.11
CA PRO A 127 13.50 -1.62 -10.34
C PRO A 127 13.67 -1.78 -11.86
N PRO A 128 14.79 -2.35 -12.34
CA PRO A 128 14.96 -2.66 -13.75
C PRO A 128 13.79 -3.51 -14.28
N PRO A 129 13.57 -3.55 -15.60
CA PRO A 129 12.49 -4.33 -16.18
C PRO A 129 12.52 -5.81 -15.76
N PRO A 130 11.37 -6.50 -15.77
CA PRO A 130 11.33 -7.95 -15.58
C PRO A 130 12.31 -8.67 -16.53
N GLY A 131 13.11 -9.58 -15.99
CA GLY A 131 14.17 -10.29 -16.74
C GLY A 131 15.55 -9.61 -16.69
N VAL A 132 15.62 -8.36 -16.23
CA VAL A 132 16.87 -7.62 -15.96
C VAL A 132 17.05 -7.41 -14.45
N ALA A 133 15.96 -7.18 -13.72
CA ALA A 133 16.00 -6.94 -12.28
C ALA A 133 16.66 -8.10 -11.53
N THR A 134 17.67 -7.75 -10.75
CA THR A 134 18.30 -8.66 -9.79
C THR A 134 17.53 -8.66 -8.46
N LEU A 135 17.77 -9.66 -7.63
CA LEU A 135 17.26 -9.68 -6.25
C LEU A 135 17.76 -8.46 -5.44
N ARG A 136 18.99 -8.01 -5.72
CA ARG A 136 19.57 -6.81 -5.11
C ARG A 136 18.71 -5.58 -5.44
N ASP A 137 18.34 -5.39 -6.71
CA ASP A 137 17.50 -4.27 -7.14
C ASP A 137 16.15 -4.28 -6.44
N LEU A 138 15.55 -5.46 -6.27
CA LEU A 138 14.29 -5.61 -5.53
C LEU A 138 14.45 -5.23 -4.06
N ILE A 139 15.53 -5.66 -3.39
CA ILE A 139 15.80 -5.32 -1.99
C ILE A 139 15.99 -3.82 -1.82
N TYR A 140 16.82 -3.18 -2.65
CA TYR A 140 17.02 -1.72 -2.59
C TYR A 140 15.73 -0.96 -2.86
N HIS A 141 14.94 -1.42 -3.83
CA HIS A 141 13.63 -0.85 -4.09
C HIS A 141 12.72 -0.96 -2.84
N CYS A 142 12.66 -2.13 -2.20
CA CYS A 142 11.89 -2.31 -0.97
C CYS A 142 12.38 -1.43 0.20
N GLU A 143 13.70 -1.31 0.42
CA GLU A 143 14.26 -0.46 1.47
C GLU A 143 14.00 1.03 1.17
N SER A 144 14.08 1.46 -0.10
CA SER A 144 13.76 2.83 -0.49
C SER A 144 12.27 3.17 -0.26
N ILE A 145 11.36 2.23 -0.54
CA ILE A 145 9.95 2.36 -0.20
C ILE A 145 9.79 2.49 1.31
N LYS A 146 10.49 1.67 2.10
CA LYS A 146 10.42 1.72 3.57
C LYS A 146 10.89 3.07 4.11
N THR A 147 12.05 3.57 3.68
CA THR A 147 12.56 4.89 4.09
C THR A 147 11.59 6.01 3.70
N ARG A 148 10.98 5.94 2.51
CA ARG A 148 9.95 6.90 2.11
C ARG A 148 8.73 6.85 3.04
N ARG A 149 8.23 5.66 3.36
CA ARG A 149 7.10 5.47 4.29
C ARG A 149 7.38 6.03 5.68
N GLU A 150 8.61 5.90 6.16
CA GLU A 150 9.07 6.49 7.43
C GLU A 150 9.07 8.02 7.38
N ARG A 151 9.47 8.62 6.25
CA ARG A 151 9.41 10.08 6.04
C ARG A 151 8.00 10.61 5.89
N GLU A 152 7.12 9.85 5.25
CA GLU A 152 5.75 10.27 4.97
C GLU A 152 4.91 10.33 6.26
N ALA A 153 5.25 9.50 7.25
CA ALA A 153 4.68 9.51 8.61
C ALA A 153 3.14 9.72 8.67
N PRO A 154 2.34 8.95 7.89
CA PRO A 154 0.89 9.13 7.88
C PRO A 154 0.28 8.82 9.25
N PRO A 155 -0.89 9.42 9.58
CA PRO A 155 -1.51 9.26 10.89
C PRO A 155 -1.89 7.82 11.22
N CYS A 156 -2.13 6.98 10.21
CA CYS A 156 -2.33 5.56 10.39
C CYS A 156 -1.95 4.76 9.14
N ARG A 157 -1.80 3.44 9.30
CA ARG A 157 -1.46 2.51 8.20
C ARG A 157 -2.53 2.44 7.10
N ALA A 158 -3.76 2.86 7.38
CA ALA A 158 -4.84 2.83 6.38
C ALA A 158 -4.50 3.70 5.16
N PHE A 159 -3.70 4.75 5.31
CA PHE A 159 -3.13 5.55 4.21
C PHE A 159 -2.61 4.66 3.06
N TYR A 160 -1.85 3.61 3.39
CA TYR A 160 -1.23 2.73 2.41
C TYR A 160 -2.24 1.81 1.70
N LYS A 161 -3.43 1.56 2.28
CA LYS A 161 -4.50 0.87 1.57
C LYS A 161 -5.00 1.70 0.39
N LEU A 162 -5.34 2.97 0.62
CA LEU A 162 -5.85 3.84 -0.44
C LEU A 162 -4.77 4.14 -1.49
N GLN A 163 -3.51 4.36 -1.08
CA GLN A 163 -2.39 4.52 -2.00
C GLN A 163 -2.23 3.31 -2.93
N GLU A 164 -2.20 2.11 -2.38
CA GLU A 164 -2.06 0.89 -3.18
C GLU A 164 -3.28 0.66 -4.07
N ALA A 165 -4.50 0.86 -3.56
CA ALA A 165 -5.73 0.73 -4.33
C ALA A 165 -5.73 1.67 -5.54
N CYS A 166 -5.41 2.95 -5.35
CA CYS A 166 -5.32 3.93 -6.43
C CYS A 166 -4.24 3.56 -7.45
N LEU A 167 -3.05 3.13 -7.01
CA LEU A 167 -1.97 2.71 -7.89
C LEU A 167 -2.38 1.50 -8.75
N ARG A 168 -2.90 0.44 -8.13
CA ARG A 168 -3.35 -0.77 -8.83
C ARG A 168 -4.53 -0.50 -9.75
N ALA A 169 -5.42 0.40 -9.35
CA ALA A 169 -6.60 0.78 -10.11
C ALA A 169 -6.35 1.84 -11.19
N ARG A 170 -5.14 2.43 -11.24
CA ARG A 170 -4.81 3.59 -12.08
C ARG A 170 -5.80 4.75 -11.86
N VAL A 171 -6.06 5.03 -10.59
CA VAL A 171 -6.89 6.16 -10.16
C VAL A 171 -5.96 7.29 -9.75
N THR A 172 -5.98 8.37 -10.50
CA THR A 172 -5.32 9.62 -10.12
C THR A 172 -6.26 10.43 -9.21
N VAL A 173 -5.71 11.28 -8.35
CA VAL A 173 -6.48 12.30 -7.62
C VAL A 173 -5.98 13.65 -8.14
N GLU A 174 -6.81 14.36 -8.90
CA GLU A 174 -6.42 15.66 -9.46
C GLU A 174 -6.67 16.79 -8.43
N ARG A 175 -5.97 17.92 -8.63
CA ARG A 175 -5.88 18.99 -7.63
C ARG A 175 -7.22 19.66 -7.30
N ASP A 176 -8.13 19.70 -8.25
CA ASP A 176 -9.45 20.33 -8.19
C ASP A 176 -10.56 19.34 -7.80
N TRP A 177 -10.21 18.10 -7.43
CA TRP A 177 -11.21 17.08 -7.12
C TRP A 177 -11.97 17.35 -5.82
N ARG A 178 -13.25 16.99 -5.86
CA ARG A 178 -14.13 16.93 -4.70
C ARG A 178 -14.25 15.48 -4.28
N CYS A 179 -13.88 15.20 -3.04
CA CYS A 179 -13.74 13.86 -2.52
C CYS A 179 -14.57 13.69 -1.24
N VAL A 180 -15.04 12.48 -0.98
CA VAL A 180 -15.68 12.13 0.30
C VAL A 180 -14.97 10.93 0.89
N ASP A 181 -14.61 11.02 2.17
CA ASP A 181 -14.02 9.96 2.97
C ASP A 181 -14.96 9.60 4.12
N VAL A 182 -15.56 8.41 4.05
CA VAL A 182 -16.50 7.90 5.04
C VAL A 182 -15.79 6.98 6.02
N GLY A 183 -16.03 7.19 7.32
CA GLY A 183 -15.28 6.50 8.36
C GLY A 183 -13.85 7.03 8.43
N ALA A 184 -13.71 8.37 8.32
CA ALA A 184 -12.45 9.03 8.08
C ALA A 184 -11.49 8.99 9.27
N SER A 185 -11.94 8.85 10.52
CA SER A 185 -11.06 8.91 11.69
C SER A 185 -10.11 7.71 11.77
N PRO A 186 -8.81 7.89 12.05
CA PRO A 186 -8.12 9.14 12.45
C PRO A 186 -7.61 10.01 11.29
N GLY A 187 -7.83 9.60 10.04
CA GLY A 187 -7.56 10.43 8.86
C GLY A 187 -6.58 9.83 7.85
N GLY A 188 -6.31 8.53 7.85
CA GLY A 188 -5.34 7.93 6.91
C GLY A 188 -5.68 8.14 5.44
N TRP A 189 -6.94 7.91 5.06
CA TRP A 189 -7.42 8.09 3.69
C TRP A 189 -7.59 9.58 3.36
N THR A 190 -8.15 10.34 4.29
CA THR A 190 -8.19 11.82 4.23
C THR A 190 -6.80 12.42 3.99
N HIS A 191 -5.75 11.98 4.68
CA HIS A 191 -4.38 12.47 4.51
C HIS A 191 -3.85 12.16 3.10
N TYR A 192 -4.08 10.94 2.60
CA TYR A 192 -3.72 10.56 1.22
C TYR A 192 -4.38 11.47 0.18
N ILE A 193 -5.66 11.76 0.36
CA ILE A 193 -6.41 12.62 -0.56
C ILE A 193 -5.94 14.08 -0.44
N ALA A 194 -5.89 14.62 0.78
CA ALA A 194 -5.60 16.03 1.06
C ALA A 194 -4.25 16.49 0.47
N ARG A 195 -3.21 15.66 0.52
CA ARG A 195 -1.89 15.97 -0.04
C ARG A 195 -1.88 16.19 -1.57
N ARG A 196 -2.91 15.68 -2.26
CA ARG A 196 -3.04 15.79 -3.73
C ARG A 196 -3.96 16.92 -4.15
N LEU A 197 -4.79 17.41 -3.24
CA LEU A 197 -5.74 18.48 -3.49
C LEU A 197 -5.09 19.86 -3.38
N ASP A 198 -5.71 20.83 -4.03
CA ASP A 198 -5.35 22.23 -3.97
C ASP A 198 -6.62 23.06 -3.71
N ALA A 199 -6.74 23.59 -2.49
CA ALA A 199 -7.93 24.34 -2.07
C ALA A 199 -8.19 25.57 -2.95
N GLU A 200 -7.13 26.24 -3.44
CA GLU A 200 -7.25 27.42 -4.31
C GLU A 200 -7.79 27.05 -5.69
N ARG A 201 -7.62 25.79 -6.11
CA ARG A 201 -8.18 25.25 -7.36
C ARG A 201 -9.54 24.58 -7.15
N GLY A 202 -10.12 24.68 -5.95
CA GLY A 202 -11.41 24.08 -5.61
C GLY A 202 -11.35 22.62 -5.14
N GLY A 203 -10.15 22.09 -4.88
CA GLY A 203 -9.97 20.75 -4.30
C GLY A 203 -10.47 20.70 -2.85
N VAL A 204 -11.32 19.73 -2.54
CA VAL A 204 -11.82 19.51 -1.18
C VAL A 204 -12.06 18.03 -0.88
N VAL A 205 -11.77 17.61 0.35
CA VAL A 205 -12.18 16.32 0.91
C VAL A 205 -13.09 16.55 2.11
N TYR A 206 -14.27 15.93 2.05
CA TYR A 206 -15.19 15.84 3.19
C TYR A 206 -14.85 14.59 3.99
N ALA A 207 -14.21 14.78 5.14
CA ALA A 207 -13.89 13.70 6.07
C ALA A 207 -15.08 13.51 7.02
N ILE A 208 -15.76 12.38 6.92
CA ILE A 208 -17.00 12.10 7.65
C ILE A 208 -16.73 11.02 8.70
N ASP A 209 -16.73 11.44 9.97
CA ASP A 209 -16.61 10.55 11.11
C ASP A 209 -16.99 11.29 12.40
N PRO A 210 -17.70 10.68 13.36
CA PRO A 210 -17.87 11.26 14.69
C PRO A 210 -16.55 11.47 15.45
N GLY A 211 -15.55 10.64 15.17
CA GLY A 211 -14.20 10.72 15.72
C GLY A 211 -13.38 11.87 15.15
N ALA A 212 -12.36 12.29 15.90
CA ALA A 212 -11.47 13.38 15.49
C ALA A 212 -10.61 12.97 14.28
N ILE A 213 -10.35 13.94 13.40
CA ILE A 213 -9.39 13.82 12.29
C ILE A 213 -8.08 14.47 12.70
N ALA A 214 -6.97 13.74 12.62
CA ALA A 214 -5.66 14.18 13.07
C ALA A 214 -4.57 13.82 12.05
N ILE A 215 -4.58 14.51 10.90
CA ILE A 215 -3.71 14.15 9.77
C ILE A 215 -2.30 14.73 9.83
N ASP A 216 -2.07 15.81 10.59
CA ASP A 216 -0.75 16.42 10.83
C ASP A 216 -0.34 16.35 12.31
N GLY A 217 -0.87 15.36 13.02
CA GLY A 217 -0.71 15.19 14.47
C GLY A 217 -1.88 15.76 15.29
N ALA A 218 -1.94 15.36 16.56
CA ALA A 218 -3.01 15.77 17.46
C ALA A 218 -2.93 17.28 17.75
N GLY A 219 -4.03 18.00 17.51
CA GLY A 219 -4.15 19.44 17.78
C GLY A 219 -3.65 20.36 16.65
N ALA A 220 -3.11 19.81 15.57
CA ALA A 220 -2.82 20.58 14.36
C ALA A 220 -4.14 21.04 13.69
N SER A 221 -4.12 22.24 13.11
CA SER A 221 -5.25 22.68 12.28
C SER A 221 -5.32 21.85 10.99
N LEU A 222 -6.53 21.48 10.59
CA LEU A 222 -6.73 20.75 9.34
C LEU A 222 -6.33 21.63 8.14
N PRO A 223 -5.74 21.05 7.08
CA PRO A 223 -5.48 21.77 5.83
C PRO A 223 -6.75 22.39 5.25
N ALA A 224 -6.62 23.51 4.53
CA ALA A 224 -7.76 24.24 3.97
C ALA A 224 -8.63 23.42 3.01
N CYS A 225 -8.07 22.38 2.38
CA CYS A 225 -8.80 21.45 1.51
C CYS A 225 -9.57 20.36 2.29
N VAL A 226 -9.48 20.30 3.62
CA VAL A 226 -10.16 19.29 4.44
C VAL A 226 -11.33 19.91 5.19
N THR A 227 -12.51 19.30 5.04
CA THR A 227 -13.71 19.65 5.82
C THR A 227 -14.12 18.46 6.66
N HIS A 228 -13.93 18.55 7.98
CA HIS A 228 -14.38 17.50 8.91
C HIS A 228 -15.86 17.70 9.23
N LEU A 229 -16.66 16.70 8.89
CA LEU A 229 -18.05 16.57 9.29
C LEU A 229 -18.11 15.59 10.46
N ALA A 230 -18.12 16.13 11.68
CA ALA A 230 -18.12 15.38 12.93
C ALA A 230 -19.49 14.74 13.22
N MET A 231 -19.90 13.81 12.37
CA MET A 231 -21.21 13.17 12.37
C MET A 231 -21.13 11.79 11.73
N ARG A 232 -22.22 11.03 11.85
CA ARG A 232 -22.35 9.75 11.16
C ARG A 232 -22.61 9.97 9.67
N ALA A 233 -22.29 8.97 8.86
CA ALA A 233 -22.34 9.10 7.40
C ALA A 233 -23.77 9.24 6.87
N GLU A 234 -24.73 8.63 7.55
CA GLU A 234 -26.16 8.69 7.25
C GLU A 234 -26.72 10.12 7.38
N ASP A 235 -26.13 10.93 8.26
CA ASP A 235 -26.54 12.32 8.53
C ASP A 235 -25.75 13.34 7.68
N ALA A 236 -24.68 12.90 7.00
CA ALA A 236 -23.71 13.80 6.37
C ALA A 236 -24.11 14.26 4.96
N SER A 237 -25.06 13.59 4.31
CA SER A 237 -25.46 13.87 2.93
C SER A 237 -25.83 15.34 2.71
N ASP A 238 -26.68 15.89 3.59
CA ASP A 238 -27.17 17.27 3.45
C ASP A 238 -26.08 18.29 3.77
N ALA A 239 -25.23 18.00 4.76
CA ALA A 239 -24.09 18.85 5.11
C ALA A 239 -23.05 18.95 3.98
N VAL A 240 -22.81 17.84 3.26
CA VAL A 240 -21.99 17.83 2.04
C VAL A 240 -22.65 18.68 0.96
N ASP A 241 -23.94 18.52 0.71
CA ASP A 241 -24.66 19.30 -0.32
C ASP A 241 -24.64 20.80 -0.02
N ASP A 242 -24.87 21.20 1.22
CA ASP A 242 -24.91 22.60 1.62
C ASP A 242 -23.54 23.27 1.47
N ASP A 243 -22.46 22.59 1.86
CA ASP A 243 -21.11 23.11 1.67
C ASP A 243 -20.72 23.16 0.19
N LEU A 244 -21.05 22.13 -0.59
CA LEU A 244 -20.84 22.10 -2.03
C LEU A 244 -21.56 23.28 -2.71
N ARG A 245 -22.82 23.53 -2.35
CA ARG A 245 -23.60 24.69 -2.85
C ARG A 245 -22.95 26.01 -2.47
N ARG A 246 -22.54 26.14 -1.22
CA ARG A 246 -21.91 27.34 -0.68
C ARG A 246 -20.58 27.67 -1.37
N ARG A 247 -19.73 26.66 -1.64
CA ARG A 247 -18.40 26.87 -2.23
C ARG A 247 -18.41 27.00 -3.75
N PHE A 248 -19.32 26.29 -4.41
CA PHE A 248 -19.24 26.07 -5.86
C PHE A 248 -20.51 26.44 -6.64
N GLY A 249 -21.55 26.96 -5.98
CA GLY A 249 -22.81 27.32 -6.63
C GLY A 249 -23.75 26.12 -6.80
N SER A 250 -24.74 26.22 -7.70
CA SER A 250 -25.82 25.23 -7.82
C SER A 250 -25.33 23.79 -8.02
N VAL A 251 -25.68 22.91 -7.07
CA VAL A 251 -25.58 21.45 -7.19
C VAL A 251 -26.74 20.98 -8.08
N GLY A 252 -26.56 21.04 -9.39
CA GLY A 252 -27.60 20.68 -10.35
C GLY A 252 -27.64 19.18 -10.65
N ARG A 253 -28.78 18.54 -10.40
CA ARG A 253 -29.26 17.48 -11.31
C ARG A 253 -29.50 18.17 -12.65
N GLY A 254 -28.58 18.02 -13.60
CA GLY A 254 -28.70 18.67 -14.91
C GLY A 254 -29.98 18.24 -15.63
N ASP A 255 -30.93 19.16 -15.74
CA ASP A 255 -32.14 19.06 -16.55
C ASP A 255 -31.92 19.71 -17.93
N GLY A 256 -30.89 19.23 -18.65
CA GLY A 256 -30.83 19.31 -20.11
C GLY A 256 -30.79 20.69 -20.80
N SER A 257 -30.88 21.83 -20.10
CA SER A 257 -30.85 23.15 -20.72
C SER A 257 -29.55 23.91 -20.46
N GLY A 258 -28.61 23.74 -21.38
CA GLY A 258 -27.60 24.69 -21.85
C GLY A 258 -27.26 25.92 -21.00
N ASP A 259 -26.47 25.72 -19.95
CA ASP A 259 -25.33 26.56 -19.57
C ASP A 259 -24.36 25.63 -18.82
N GLY A 260 -23.14 25.47 -19.32
CA GLY A 260 -22.15 24.45 -18.91
C GLY A 260 -21.54 24.64 -17.52
N SER A 261 -22.29 25.20 -16.56
CA SER A 261 -21.84 25.40 -15.18
C SER A 261 -21.76 24.05 -14.45
N ALA A 262 -20.53 23.56 -14.32
CA ALA A 262 -20.13 22.34 -13.64
C ALA A 262 -20.48 22.34 -12.14
N GLY A 263 -21.75 22.03 -11.84
CA GLY A 263 -22.21 21.81 -10.49
C GLY A 263 -21.45 20.66 -9.83
N ALA A 264 -20.79 20.94 -8.72
CA ALA A 264 -20.90 20.10 -7.52
C ALA A 264 -20.43 18.64 -7.48
N ASN A 265 -19.80 18.06 -8.50
CA ASN A 265 -19.71 16.60 -8.61
C ASN A 265 -18.54 15.93 -7.83
N ILE A 266 -18.83 15.01 -6.92
CA ILE A 266 -17.82 14.18 -6.22
C ILE A 266 -17.14 13.24 -7.21
N ARG A 267 -15.81 13.30 -7.31
CA ARG A 267 -14.98 12.48 -8.22
C ARG A 267 -14.40 11.25 -7.56
N LEU A 268 -14.25 11.27 -6.23
CA LEU A 268 -13.73 10.15 -5.46
C LEU A 268 -14.57 9.98 -4.19
N LEU A 269 -15.21 8.83 -4.07
CA LEU A 269 -15.89 8.40 -2.86
C LEU A 269 -15.10 7.25 -2.25
N VAL A 270 -14.69 7.40 -1.00
CA VAL A 270 -13.95 6.37 -0.28
C VAL A 270 -14.60 6.01 1.05
N CYS A 271 -14.48 4.74 1.45
CA CYS A 271 -14.98 4.26 2.74
C CYS A 271 -14.13 3.09 3.31
N ASP A 272 -13.48 3.30 4.46
CA ASP A 272 -12.79 2.24 5.25
C ASP A 272 -13.48 1.98 6.60
N ALA A 273 -14.79 2.22 6.66
CA ALA A 273 -15.59 2.10 7.89
C ALA A 273 -15.48 0.70 8.52
N ASN A 274 -15.58 0.63 9.84
CA ASN A 274 -15.61 -0.63 10.56
C ASN A 274 -17.04 -1.17 10.65
N ALA A 275 -17.60 -1.59 9.52
CA ALA A 275 -18.98 -2.08 9.41
C ALA A 275 -19.10 -3.29 8.46
N PRO A 276 -20.16 -4.11 8.60
CA PRO A 276 -20.47 -5.17 7.65
C PRO A 276 -20.64 -4.65 6.20
N PRO A 277 -20.34 -5.48 5.17
CA PRO A 277 -20.44 -5.06 3.77
C PRO A 277 -21.77 -4.42 3.37
N ARG A 278 -22.88 -4.95 3.89
CA ARG A 278 -24.24 -4.43 3.64
C ARG A 278 -24.38 -2.98 4.11
N ASP A 279 -23.97 -2.69 5.33
CA ASP A 279 -24.10 -1.36 5.94
C ASP A 279 -23.18 -0.35 5.23
N VAL A 280 -21.96 -0.79 4.86
CA VAL A 280 -21.05 0.01 4.03
C VAL A 280 -21.72 0.42 2.72
N VAL A 281 -22.37 -0.52 2.03
CA VAL A 281 -23.08 -0.22 0.78
C VAL A 281 -24.26 0.72 1.00
N GLU A 282 -25.09 0.52 2.02
CA GLU A 282 -26.21 1.40 2.33
C GLU A 282 -25.74 2.86 2.52
N ILE A 283 -24.65 3.06 3.25
CA ILE A 283 -24.03 4.37 3.44
C ILE A 283 -23.53 4.94 2.10
N LEU A 284 -22.78 4.16 1.33
CA LEU A 284 -22.24 4.61 0.03
C LEU A 284 -23.34 5.00 -0.95
N LEU A 285 -24.43 4.23 -0.99
CA LEU A 285 -25.58 4.48 -1.87
C LEU A 285 -26.27 5.82 -1.57
N SER A 286 -26.30 6.26 -0.32
CA SER A 286 -26.85 7.57 0.07
C SER A 286 -26.11 8.75 -0.57
N LEU A 287 -24.81 8.57 -0.86
CA LEU A 287 -23.94 9.60 -1.45
C LEU A 287 -23.86 9.53 -2.98
N THR A 288 -24.38 8.47 -3.60
CA THR A 288 -24.28 8.26 -5.06
C THR A 288 -24.97 9.35 -5.90
N GLY A 289 -26.00 10.01 -5.35
CA GLY A 289 -26.70 11.10 -6.04
C GLY A 289 -25.84 12.33 -6.33
N LYS A 290 -24.63 12.40 -5.76
CA LYS A 290 -23.69 13.52 -5.81
C LYS A 290 -22.46 13.22 -6.68
N LEU A 291 -22.37 12.02 -7.26
CA LEU A 291 -21.20 11.59 -8.02
C LEU A 291 -21.14 12.25 -9.40
N ALA A 292 -19.92 12.53 -9.85
CA ALA A 292 -19.64 13.00 -11.19
C ALA A 292 -20.13 12.03 -12.25
N THR A 293 -20.89 12.57 -13.21
CA THR A 293 -21.40 11.86 -14.38
C THR A 293 -20.94 12.51 -15.68
N ASP A 294 -19.90 13.33 -15.62
CA ASP A 294 -19.21 13.86 -16.79
C ASP A 294 -18.32 12.79 -17.46
N GLU A 295 -17.57 13.17 -18.48
CA GLU A 295 -16.67 12.28 -19.23
C GLU A 295 -15.61 11.56 -18.39
N LYS A 296 -15.21 12.13 -17.24
CA LYS A 296 -14.24 11.50 -16.32
C LYS A 296 -14.92 10.57 -15.33
N GLY A 297 -16.23 10.75 -15.09
CA GLY A 297 -17.01 10.01 -14.11
C GLY A 297 -16.47 10.17 -12.69
N ALA A 298 -16.86 9.24 -11.81
CA ALA A 298 -16.35 9.16 -10.44
C ALA A 298 -15.76 7.77 -10.15
N THR A 299 -15.03 7.67 -9.04
CA THR A 299 -14.44 6.41 -8.57
C THR A 299 -14.89 6.13 -7.14
N LEU A 300 -15.24 4.87 -6.88
CA LEU A 300 -15.46 4.34 -5.55
C LEU A 300 -14.26 3.49 -5.13
N VAL A 301 -13.75 3.71 -3.91
CA VAL A 301 -12.80 2.81 -3.25
C VAL A 301 -13.33 2.46 -1.86
N THR A 302 -13.55 1.19 -1.55
CA THR A 302 -14.04 0.79 -0.23
C THR A 302 -13.45 -0.51 0.26
N THR A 303 -13.26 -0.65 1.58
CA THR A 303 -12.82 -1.90 2.19
C THR A 303 -13.99 -2.63 2.84
N PHE A 304 -14.18 -3.89 2.48
CA PHE A 304 -15.07 -4.80 3.17
C PHE A 304 -14.32 -5.56 4.25
N LYS A 305 -14.86 -5.57 5.47
CA LYS A 305 -14.33 -6.31 6.62
C LYS A 305 -15.22 -7.51 6.91
N ASN A 306 -14.62 -8.59 7.39
CA ASN A 306 -15.37 -9.78 7.78
C ASN A 306 -16.01 -9.62 9.16
N PHE A 307 -17.34 -9.54 9.20
CA PHE A 307 -18.14 -9.56 10.43
C PHE A 307 -18.89 -10.88 10.64
N CYS A 308 -18.68 -11.85 9.76
CA CYS A 308 -19.40 -13.11 9.70
C CYS A 308 -18.60 -14.26 10.33
N ARG A 309 -19.30 -15.30 10.78
CA ARG A 309 -18.66 -16.56 11.20
C ARG A 309 -18.36 -17.42 9.97
N GLY A 310 -17.29 -17.08 9.27
CA GLY A 310 -16.77 -17.90 8.15
C GLY A 310 -16.50 -17.09 6.89
N TYR A 311 -15.51 -17.54 6.13
CA TYR A 311 -15.04 -16.85 4.92
C TYR A 311 -16.07 -16.91 3.78
N GLY A 312 -16.75 -18.04 3.59
CA GLY A 312 -17.72 -18.21 2.50
C GLY A 312 -18.94 -17.29 2.63
N GLU A 313 -19.47 -17.08 3.84
CA GLU A 313 -20.56 -16.12 4.07
C GLU A 313 -20.10 -14.68 3.82
N TRP A 314 -18.87 -14.35 4.22
CA TRP A 314 -18.30 -13.03 3.94
C TRP A 314 -18.10 -12.78 2.44
N GLU A 315 -17.64 -13.77 1.69
CA GLU A 315 -17.56 -13.67 0.22
C GLU A 315 -18.92 -13.48 -0.42
N ARG A 316 -19.95 -14.22 0.03
CA ARG A 316 -21.34 -14.03 -0.40
C ARG A 316 -21.82 -12.60 -0.15
N GLN A 317 -21.55 -12.02 1.02
CA GLN A 317 -21.91 -10.64 1.33
C GLN A 317 -21.16 -9.61 0.48
N ILE A 318 -19.90 -9.88 0.11
CA ILE A 318 -19.15 -9.02 -0.83
C ILE A 318 -19.79 -9.08 -2.22
N GLU A 319 -20.16 -10.27 -2.71
CA GLU A 319 -20.82 -10.43 -4.00
C GLU A 319 -22.16 -9.68 -4.04
N GLU A 320 -22.98 -9.78 -3.00
CA GLU A 320 -24.24 -9.03 -2.85
C GLU A 320 -24.01 -7.52 -2.80
N ALA A 321 -22.95 -7.09 -2.11
CA ALA A 321 -22.54 -5.70 -2.02
C ALA A 321 -22.13 -5.15 -3.40
N VAL A 322 -21.32 -5.90 -4.17
CA VAL A 322 -20.92 -5.54 -5.54
C VAL A 322 -22.14 -5.46 -6.45
N ALA A 323 -23.02 -6.47 -6.42
CA ALA A 323 -24.24 -6.47 -7.22
C ALA A 323 -25.16 -5.27 -6.93
N SER A 324 -25.26 -4.88 -5.66
CA SER A 324 -26.04 -3.70 -5.24
C SER A 324 -25.45 -2.39 -5.78
N LEU A 325 -24.12 -2.27 -5.82
CA LEU A 325 -23.42 -1.13 -6.42
C LEU A 325 -23.59 -1.12 -7.95
N GLU A 326 -23.48 -2.27 -8.61
CA GLU A 326 -23.68 -2.40 -10.05
C GLU A 326 -25.11 -2.01 -10.48
N ALA A 327 -26.10 -2.43 -9.69
CA ALA A 327 -27.50 -2.04 -9.87
C ALA A 327 -27.71 -0.51 -9.75
N ARG A 328 -26.83 0.19 -9.01
CA ARG A 328 -26.85 1.65 -8.89
C ARG A 328 -26.11 2.37 -10.02
N GLY A 329 -25.38 1.65 -10.87
CA GLY A 329 -24.65 2.19 -12.02
C GLY A 329 -23.14 2.09 -11.92
N PHE A 330 -22.57 1.56 -10.84
CA PHE A 330 -21.13 1.28 -10.78
C PHE A 330 -20.73 0.18 -11.77
N ARG A 331 -19.50 0.23 -12.27
CA ARG A 331 -18.95 -0.68 -13.28
C ARG A 331 -17.51 -1.06 -12.93
N ASP A 332 -17.02 -2.08 -13.64
CA ASP A 332 -15.64 -2.58 -13.57
C ASP A 332 -15.18 -2.91 -12.14
N PRO A 333 -15.86 -3.83 -11.42
CA PRO A 333 -15.46 -4.20 -10.08
C PRO A 333 -14.06 -4.82 -10.08
N ARG A 334 -13.18 -4.23 -9.27
CA ARG A 334 -11.83 -4.73 -9.02
C ARG A 334 -11.63 -4.94 -7.53
N LEU A 335 -11.70 -6.20 -7.11
CA LEU A 335 -11.51 -6.58 -5.72
C LEU A 335 -10.05 -6.98 -5.49
N PHE A 336 -9.42 -6.35 -4.50
CA PHE A 336 -8.04 -6.58 -4.13
C PHE A 336 -7.93 -7.07 -2.68
N HIS A 337 -6.97 -7.96 -2.45
CA HIS A 337 -6.35 -8.09 -1.14
C HIS A 337 -5.04 -7.29 -1.22
N LEU A 338 -5.00 -6.14 -0.56
CA LEU A 338 -3.86 -5.21 -0.54
C LEU A 338 -2.84 -5.66 0.49
N PHE A 339 -1.58 -5.21 0.36
CA PHE A 339 -0.54 -5.51 1.35
C PHE A 339 -0.85 -4.95 2.74
N SER A 340 -1.64 -3.88 2.80
CA SER A 340 -2.04 -3.23 4.05
C SER A 340 -3.39 -3.73 4.59
N ASN A 341 -4.07 -4.65 3.89
CA ASN A 341 -5.25 -5.31 4.43
C ASN A 341 -4.85 -6.35 5.48
N CYS A 342 -5.75 -6.61 6.43
CA CYS A 342 -5.67 -7.84 7.21
C CYS A 342 -6.29 -9.01 6.45
N ALA A 343 -6.08 -10.25 6.91
CA ALA A 343 -6.63 -11.45 6.27
C ALA A 343 -8.17 -11.47 6.19
N GLN A 344 -8.85 -10.62 6.97
CA GLN A 344 -10.29 -10.47 7.05
C GLN A 344 -10.79 -9.18 6.37
N GLU A 345 -10.02 -8.67 5.41
CA GLU A 345 -10.35 -7.50 4.61
C GLU A 345 -10.11 -7.71 3.12
N LYS A 346 -10.98 -7.13 2.28
CA LYS A 346 -10.76 -6.95 0.85
C LYS A 346 -11.15 -5.53 0.45
N THR A 347 -10.39 -4.90 -0.43
CA THR A 347 -10.66 -3.54 -0.92
C THR A 347 -11.17 -3.59 -2.35
N LEU A 348 -12.36 -3.04 -2.57
CA LEU A 348 -13.03 -2.90 -3.85
C LEU A 348 -12.73 -1.53 -4.46
N VAL A 349 -12.47 -1.51 -5.77
CA VAL A 349 -12.47 -0.30 -6.58
C VAL A 349 -13.49 -0.46 -7.72
N MET A 350 -14.32 0.55 -7.94
CA MET A 350 -15.30 0.60 -9.03
C MET A 350 -15.34 1.97 -9.68
N ARG A 351 -15.75 2.02 -10.96
CA ARG A 351 -16.00 3.27 -11.69
C ARG A 351 -17.48 3.59 -11.68
N TYR A 352 -17.82 4.87 -11.60
CA TYR A 352 -19.16 5.39 -11.81
C TYR A 352 -19.16 6.20 -13.10
N PRO A 353 -19.70 5.66 -14.20
CA PRO A 353 -19.54 6.22 -15.54
C PRO A 353 -20.45 7.43 -15.77
N ARG A 354 -20.23 8.08 -16.92
CA ARG A 354 -21.08 9.15 -17.45
C ARG A 354 -22.54 8.73 -17.54
N ALA A 355 -23.45 9.66 -17.25
CA ALA A 355 -24.88 9.45 -17.43
C ALA A 355 -25.20 9.20 -18.93
N GLY A 356 -25.94 8.12 -19.21
CA GLY A 356 -26.39 7.78 -20.56
C GLY A 356 -25.53 6.78 -21.35
N VAL A 357 -24.45 6.26 -20.76
CA VAL A 357 -23.70 5.13 -21.36
C VAL A 357 -24.25 3.82 -20.76
N SER A 358 -25.23 3.22 -21.45
CA SER A 358 -25.38 1.77 -21.39
C SER A 358 -24.30 1.20 -22.32
N THR A 359 -23.35 0.46 -21.78
CA THR A 359 -22.51 -0.43 -22.59
C THR A 359 -23.35 -1.53 -23.18
#